data_AF-A0A8H8C8U3-F1
#
_entry.id   AF-A0A8H8C8U3-F1
#
_cell.length_a   1.000
_cell.length_b   1.000
_cell.length_c   1.000
_cell.angle_alpha   90.00
_cell.angle_beta   90.00
_cell.angle_gamma   90.00
#
_symmetry.space_group_name_H-M   'P 1'
#
loop_
_entity.id
_entity.type
_entity.pdbx_description
1 polymer ?
#
loop_
_entity_poly.entity_id
_entity_poly.type
_entity_poly.pdbx_seq_one_letter_code
_entity_poly.pdbx_strand_id
1 'polypeptide(L)'
;MEQIRQLTFDEFMSLTLIINGQQCNPLHRYFRQAEVILDPRGRHLTISSTAVGLGDSYGGNVMVTRGEPAMLRYIDYEVAGWLNSVLDLAKPLYNEAFFSILYSDLLYHCNGLPARGSDKVLYRVTDEAIIIDVDIQLSLLDRTLGYIKLERMLRPLWGRLAAEFPNDLEFSEDILGAGLFSCALPTRNFSSHPEAFFLNTAIGILLLTELKGTLNLFFAWGNWPLTLDDGVGVSELDLNYLGLVVKNSASTDHLVSDQGMNFLALGLFFLEPDMVILGLDIQQGKASKILYNDDSVSRGFEFRCADVLAENFCSRNVDLNSRFDFVHSANVIHLFAPAQQVCFLTALAFLAKPGGLIWGQQVGLSDDDLVHGYHQPSGKGARFTGAEFKALIYEATGWAEDEAAYEHQLVEYEELRVARQDKRWVLQWSVRVPLNKEPKTRFTEISNQGD
;
A
#
# COMPACT_ATOMS: atom_id res chain seq x y z
N MET A 1 29.70 -6.87 -35.33
CA MET A 1 29.19 -6.55 -33.98
C MET A 1 30.40 -6.27 -33.12
N GLU A 2 30.65 -5.01 -32.78
CA GLU A 2 31.65 -4.69 -31.76
C GLU A 2 31.25 -5.37 -30.46
N GLN A 3 32.19 -6.08 -29.83
CA GLN A 3 31.99 -6.63 -28.50
C GLN A 3 31.87 -5.45 -27.55
N ILE A 4 30.65 -5.18 -27.09
CA ILE A 4 30.42 -4.21 -26.01
C ILE A 4 31.16 -4.75 -24.79
N ARG A 5 32.09 -3.95 -24.28
CA ARG A 5 32.77 -4.23 -23.01
C ARG A 5 31.72 -4.45 -21.93
N GLN A 6 31.88 -5.48 -21.11
CA GLN A 6 31.04 -5.62 -19.91
C GLN A 6 31.36 -4.48 -18.95
N LEU A 7 30.35 -3.66 -18.68
CA LEU A 7 30.40 -2.60 -17.68
C LEU A 7 30.09 -3.17 -16.30
N THR A 8 30.79 -2.69 -15.29
CA THR A 8 30.39 -2.88 -13.90
C THR A 8 29.13 -2.05 -13.58
N PHE A 9 28.45 -2.37 -12.48
CA PHE A 9 27.28 -1.59 -12.03
C PHE A 9 27.63 -0.11 -11.80
N ASP A 10 28.74 0.16 -11.11
CA ASP A 10 29.17 1.53 -10.83
C ASP A 10 29.52 2.32 -12.10
N GLU A 11 30.14 1.66 -13.08
CA GLU A 11 30.40 2.25 -14.40
C GLU A 11 29.09 2.59 -15.11
N PHE A 12 28.16 1.63 -15.20
CA PHE A 12 26.85 1.83 -15.81
C PHE A 12 26.07 2.99 -15.17
N MET A 13 26.05 3.05 -13.84
CA MET A 13 25.36 4.09 -13.06
C MET A 13 26.00 5.48 -13.20
N SER A 14 27.25 5.54 -13.67
CA SER A 14 28.03 6.76 -13.85
C SER A 14 28.05 7.26 -15.30
N LEU A 15 27.58 6.47 -16.26
CA LEU A 15 27.48 6.90 -17.66
C LEU A 15 26.57 8.11 -17.80
N THR A 16 26.91 9.00 -18.74
CA THR A 16 26.02 10.09 -19.13
C THR A 16 24.74 9.52 -19.75
N LEU A 17 23.58 10.02 -19.33
CA LEU A 17 22.33 9.69 -20.03
C LEU A 17 22.05 10.70 -21.13
N ILE A 18 21.49 10.21 -22.23
CA ILE A 18 20.92 11.03 -23.29
C ILE A 18 19.53 10.47 -23.58
N ILE A 19 18.47 11.23 -23.25
CA ILE A 19 17.08 10.83 -23.50
C ILE A 19 16.52 11.73 -24.61
N ASN A 20 16.05 11.16 -25.72
CA ASN A 20 15.50 11.90 -26.87
C ASN A 20 16.43 13.03 -27.35
N GLY A 21 17.73 12.76 -27.39
CA GLY A 21 18.78 13.73 -27.75
C GLY A 21 19.12 14.77 -26.67
N GLN A 22 18.40 14.81 -25.55
CA GLN A 22 18.70 15.69 -24.42
C GLN A 22 19.70 15.04 -23.47
N GLN A 23 20.80 15.75 -23.18
CA GLN A 23 21.78 15.29 -22.20
C GLN A 23 21.22 15.44 -20.77
N CYS A 24 21.25 14.35 -20.02
CA CYS A 24 20.75 14.23 -18.66
C CYS A 24 21.90 13.94 -17.68
N ASN A 25 21.60 13.98 -16.38
CA ASN A 25 22.56 13.53 -15.37
C ASN A 25 22.76 12.00 -15.43
N PRO A 26 23.87 11.46 -14.93
CA PRO A 26 24.02 10.02 -14.74
C PRO A 26 22.97 9.45 -13.77
N LEU A 27 22.61 8.17 -13.94
CA LEU A 27 21.56 7.52 -13.14
C LEU A 27 21.75 7.66 -11.64
N HIS A 28 22.99 7.49 -11.13
CA HIS A 28 23.25 7.60 -9.69
C HIS A 28 22.83 8.95 -9.10
N ARG A 29 22.84 10.03 -9.90
CA ARG A 29 22.41 11.36 -9.44
C ARG A 29 20.89 11.41 -9.21
N TYR A 30 20.10 10.80 -10.08
CA TYR A 30 18.66 10.73 -9.93
C TYR A 30 18.25 9.86 -8.74
N PHE A 31 18.90 8.69 -8.55
CA PHE A 31 18.69 7.88 -7.34
C PHE A 31 19.01 8.65 -6.07
N ARG A 32 20.15 9.35 -6.02
CA ARG A 32 20.52 10.16 -4.87
C ARG A 32 19.55 11.33 -4.64
N GLN A 33 19.05 11.94 -5.71
CA GLN A 33 18.06 13.01 -5.62
C GLN A 33 16.75 12.47 -5.03
N ALA A 34 16.23 11.35 -5.56
CA ALA A 34 15.03 10.71 -5.04
C ALA A 34 15.21 10.26 -3.58
N GLU A 35 16.36 9.69 -3.22
CA GLU A 35 16.68 9.31 -1.83
C GLU A 35 16.63 10.52 -0.88
N VAL A 36 17.14 11.68 -1.29
CA VAL A 36 17.10 12.90 -0.47
C VAL A 36 15.68 13.47 -0.37
N ILE A 37 14.91 13.45 -1.47
CA ILE A 37 13.52 13.93 -1.51
C ILE A 37 12.59 13.02 -0.72
N LEU A 38 12.85 11.71 -0.71
CA LEU A 38 12.01 10.72 -0.03
C LEU A 38 12.57 10.30 1.34
N ASP A 39 13.64 10.95 1.83
CA ASP A 39 14.21 10.63 3.14
C ASP A 39 13.16 10.95 4.22
N PRO A 40 12.71 9.97 5.03
CA PRO A 40 11.73 10.18 6.10
C PRO A 40 12.18 11.23 7.13
N ARG A 41 13.49 11.50 7.22
CA ARG A 41 14.11 12.48 8.12
C ARG A 41 14.31 13.84 7.46
N GLY A 42 13.87 13.99 6.20
CA GLY A 42 13.97 15.21 5.44
C GLY A 42 13.17 16.34 6.10
N ARG A 43 13.72 17.56 6.03
CA ARG A 43 13.07 18.74 6.62
C ARG A 43 11.63 18.95 6.10
N HIS A 44 11.35 18.57 4.87
CA HIS A 44 10.03 18.69 4.25
C HIS A 44 8.96 17.84 4.97
N LEU A 45 9.31 16.68 5.55
CA LEU A 45 8.38 15.85 6.34
C LEU A 45 8.16 16.36 7.77
N THR A 46 9.13 17.11 8.32
CA THR A 46 8.95 17.72 9.66
C THR A 46 7.95 18.87 9.68
N ILE A 47 7.59 19.41 8.50
CA ILE A 47 6.68 20.55 8.34
C ILE A 47 5.44 20.23 7.51
N SER A 48 5.34 19.01 6.97
CA SER A 48 4.18 18.55 6.21
C SER A 48 3.25 17.68 7.04
N SER A 49 2.03 17.44 6.55
CA SER A 49 1.24 16.30 7.02
C SER A 49 2.01 15.00 6.78
N THR A 50 1.92 14.08 7.74
CA THR A 50 2.59 12.78 7.70
C THR A 50 1.57 11.67 7.86
N ALA A 51 1.57 10.74 6.90
CA ALA A 51 0.95 9.43 7.01
C ALA A 51 1.95 8.43 7.60
N VAL A 52 1.41 7.34 8.16
CA VAL A 52 2.20 6.18 8.59
C VAL A 52 1.74 4.99 7.78
N GLY A 53 2.65 4.45 6.98
CA GLY A 53 2.43 3.23 6.24
C GLY A 53 3.20 2.06 6.84
N LEU A 54 2.70 0.86 6.60
CA LEU A 54 3.27 -0.40 7.09
C LEU A 54 4.11 -1.12 6.02
N GLY A 55 4.08 -0.63 4.78
CA GLY A 55 4.74 -1.21 3.60
C GLY A 55 4.15 -2.52 3.12
N ASP A 56 4.46 -2.90 1.87
CA ASP A 56 4.02 -4.12 1.16
C ASP A 56 4.68 -5.39 1.75
N SER A 57 4.54 -5.52 3.06
CA SER A 57 5.01 -6.62 3.85
C SER A 57 3.95 -7.69 3.72
N TYR A 58 4.24 -8.75 2.96
CA TYR A 58 3.45 -10.00 2.89
C TYR A 58 3.45 -10.77 4.23
N GLY A 59 3.40 -10.06 5.37
CA GLY A 59 3.68 -10.55 6.71
C GLY A 59 3.26 -9.58 7.80
N GLY A 60 1.96 -9.49 8.08
CA GLY A 60 1.49 -9.39 9.47
C GLY A 60 1.84 -8.18 10.27
N ASN A 61 1.69 -7.00 9.70
CA ASN A 61 1.81 -5.79 10.48
C ASN A 61 0.58 -5.62 11.38
N VAL A 62 0.84 -5.64 12.69
CA VAL A 62 -0.16 -5.29 13.70
C VAL A 62 0.03 -3.84 14.12
N MET A 63 -0.97 -2.98 13.91
CA MET A 63 -0.94 -1.62 14.45
C MET A 63 -1.74 -1.53 15.71
N VAL A 64 -1.19 -0.83 16.68
CA VAL A 64 -1.84 -0.66 17.98
C VAL A 64 -1.82 0.80 18.37
N THR A 65 -2.89 1.32 18.95
CA THR A 65 -2.92 2.71 19.44
C THR A 65 -3.19 2.75 20.94
N ARG A 66 -2.69 3.81 21.57
CA ARG A 66 -2.97 4.17 22.97
C ARG A 66 -3.73 5.51 22.99
N GLY A 67 -4.90 5.55 23.61
CA GLY A 67 -5.76 6.74 23.75
C GLY A 67 -7.24 6.48 23.48
N GLU A 68 -8.13 7.18 24.19
CA GLU A 68 -9.59 7.16 23.94
C GLU A 68 -10.05 8.46 23.24
N PRO A 69 -10.97 8.40 22.27
CA PRO A 69 -11.51 7.19 21.64
C PRO A 69 -10.55 6.62 20.58
N ALA A 70 -10.50 5.29 20.47
CA ALA A 70 -9.81 4.62 19.38
C ALA A 70 -10.45 5.01 18.03
N MET A 71 -9.78 5.89 17.29
CA MET A 71 -10.18 6.29 15.94
C MET A 71 -9.47 5.43 14.90
N LEU A 72 -10.22 4.99 13.88
CA LEU A 72 -9.68 4.36 12.69
C LEU A 72 -8.85 5.41 11.94
N ARG A 73 -7.54 5.19 11.80
CA ARG A 73 -6.61 6.14 11.13
C ARG A 73 -6.15 5.52 9.81
N TYR A 74 -5.84 6.37 8.82
CA TYR A 74 -5.33 5.95 7.52
C TYR A 74 -4.04 5.16 7.71
N ILE A 75 -4.02 3.92 7.21
CA ILE A 75 -2.89 2.99 7.27
C ILE A 75 -2.72 2.47 5.85
N ASP A 76 -1.67 2.92 5.17
CA ASP A 76 -1.32 2.36 3.86
C ASP A 76 -0.42 1.13 4.04
N TYR A 77 -0.70 0.12 3.23
CA TYR A 77 0.05 -1.13 3.16
C TYR A 77 1.11 -1.11 2.07
N GLU A 78 1.30 0.00 1.35
CA GLU A 78 2.22 -0.01 0.21
C GLU A 78 3.59 0.59 0.52
N VAL A 79 3.61 1.74 1.21
CA VAL A 79 4.85 2.39 1.65
C VAL A 79 5.05 2.17 3.15
N ALA A 80 6.28 1.85 3.59
CA ALA A 80 6.59 1.66 5.01
C ALA A 80 7.14 2.94 5.65
N GLY A 81 6.80 3.18 6.91
CA GLY A 81 7.34 4.29 7.70
C GLY A 81 6.49 5.55 7.68
N TRP A 82 7.11 6.66 8.06
CA TRP A 82 6.51 7.99 8.03
C TRP A 82 6.75 8.64 6.68
N LEU A 83 5.70 9.15 6.06
CA LEU A 83 5.75 9.71 4.70
C LEU A 83 4.73 10.82 4.49
N ASN A 84 4.94 11.63 3.47
CA ASN A 84 3.94 12.60 3.03
C ASN A 84 2.84 11.88 2.26
N SER A 85 1.56 12.12 2.55
CA SER A 85 0.43 11.40 1.94
C SER A 85 0.35 11.49 0.42
N VAL A 86 1.01 12.47 -0.21
CA VAL A 86 1.11 12.55 -1.67
C VAL A 86 1.91 11.38 -2.26
N LEU A 87 2.85 10.81 -1.49
CA LEU A 87 3.63 9.65 -1.91
C LEU A 87 2.75 8.42 -2.17
N ASP A 88 1.65 8.26 -1.42
CA ASP A 88 0.71 7.14 -1.59
C ASP A 88 -0.03 7.17 -2.94
N LEU A 89 -0.04 8.33 -3.61
CA LEU A 89 -0.59 8.44 -4.96
C LEU A 89 0.36 7.91 -6.03
N ALA A 90 1.67 7.83 -5.77
CA ALA A 90 2.65 7.51 -6.78
C ALA A 90 2.43 6.11 -7.38
N LYS A 91 2.29 5.08 -6.53
CA LYS A 91 2.08 3.70 -6.99
C LYS A 91 0.77 3.50 -7.77
N PRO A 92 -0.42 3.90 -7.28
CA PRO A 92 -1.67 3.73 -8.05
C PRO A 92 -1.68 4.58 -9.32
N LEU A 93 -1.08 5.78 -9.31
CA LEU A 93 -0.91 6.57 -10.54
C LEU A 93 -0.01 5.83 -11.54
N TYR A 94 1.15 5.34 -11.10
CA TYR A 94 2.09 4.68 -12.00
C TYR A 94 1.55 3.35 -12.53
N ASN A 95 1.11 2.46 -11.64
CA ASN A 95 0.68 1.12 -11.99
C ASN A 95 -0.52 1.10 -12.94
N GLU A 96 -1.41 2.09 -12.83
CA GLU A 96 -2.64 2.12 -13.62
C GLU A 96 -2.52 3.03 -14.84
N ALA A 97 -1.99 4.25 -14.70
CA ALA A 97 -1.88 5.19 -15.81
C ALA A 97 -0.71 4.88 -16.75
N PHE A 98 0.32 4.20 -16.25
CA PHE A 98 1.48 3.74 -17.01
C PHE A 98 1.55 2.21 -17.07
N PHE A 99 0.41 1.52 -16.94
CA PHE A 99 0.32 0.06 -16.92
C PHE A 99 1.04 -0.59 -18.12
N SER A 100 0.78 -0.10 -19.33
CA SER A 100 1.37 -0.61 -20.56
C SER A 100 2.90 -0.43 -20.62
N ILE A 101 3.43 0.60 -19.95
CA ILE A 101 4.87 0.85 -19.80
C ILE A 101 5.47 -0.09 -18.75
N LEU A 102 4.88 -0.13 -17.56
CA LEU A 102 5.37 -0.91 -16.42
C LEU A 102 5.41 -2.42 -16.71
N TYR A 103 4.40 -2.92 -17.42
CA TYR A 103 4.26 -4.34 -17.77
C TYR A 103 4.60 -4.64 -19.24
N SER A 104 5.32 -3.74 -19.91
CA SER A 104 5.72 -3.91 -21.32
C SER A 104 6.45 -5.22 -21.57
N ASP A 105 7.23 -5.71 -20.60
CA ASP A 105 7.92 -6.99 -20.67
C ASP A 105 6.96 -8.19 -20.75
N LEU A 106 5.87 -8.18 -19.97
CA LEU A 106 4.87 -9.26 -19.99
C LEU A 106 3.97 -9.18 -21.22
N LEU A 107 3.58 -7.97 -21.60
CA LEU A 107 2.66 -7.72 -22.70
C LEU A 107 3.27 -8.13 -24.05
N TYR A 108 4.61 -8.09 -24.16
CA TYR A 108 5.34 -8.61 -25.32
C TYR A 108 5.02 -10.08 -25.61
N HIS A 109 4.90 -10.91 -24.57
CA HIS A 109 4.63 -12.34 -24.71
C HIS A 109 3.16 -12.68 -24.94
N CYS A 110 2.24 -11.91 -24.36
CA CYS A 110 0.83 -12.28 -24.32
C CYS A 110 0.11 -12.11 -25.67
N ASN A 111 0.55 -11.18 -26.52
CA ASN A 111 -0.25 -10.80 -27.69
C ASN A 111 0.33 -11.19 -29.04
N GLY A 112 1.61 -11.59 -29.17
CA GLY A 112 2.26 -11.86 -30.46
C GLY A 112 2.16 -10.69 -31.47
N LEU A 113 1.62 -9.57 -31.01
CA LEU A 113 1.48 -8.31 -31.69
C LEU A 113 2.69 -7.51 -31.19
N PRO A 114 3.69 -7.23 -32.04
CA PRO A 114 4.59 -6.12 -31.72
C PRO A 114 3.66 -4.94 -31.38
N ALA A 115 3.93 -4.27 -30.25
CA ALA A 115 3.17 -3.11 -29.78
C ALA A 115 2.62 -2.36 -31.00
N ARG A 116 1.30 -2.46 -31.22
CA ARG A 116 0.69 -2.05 -32.50
C ARG A 116 0.84 -0.54 -32.63
N GLY A 117 1.87 -0.11 -33.37
CA GLY A 117 2.09 1.28 -33.77
C GLY A 117 2.89 2.11 -32.77
N SER A 118 3.86 2.86 -33.30
CA SER A 118 4.65 3.95 -32.70
C SER A 118 5.58 3.71 -31.51
N ASP A 119 5.39 2.73 -30.62
CA ASP A 119 6.25 2.63 -29.43
C ASP A 119 7.63 2.04 -29.72
N LYS A 120 8.54 2.87 -30.22
CA LYS A 120 9.93 2.50 -30.51
C LYS A 120 10.81 3.01 -29.39
N VAL A 121 11.29 2.08 -28.58
CA VAL A 121 12.40 2.31 -27.67
C VAL A 121 13.67 1.90 -28.39
N LEU A 122 14.46 2.87 -28.81
CA LEU A 122 15.81 2.62 -29.29
C LEU A 122 16.75 2.94 -28.14
N TYR A 123 17.63 2.00 -27.81
CA TYR A 123 18.65 2.24 -26.81
C TYR A 123 20.01 1.82 -27.33
N ARG A 124 21.04 2.51 -26.85
CA ARG A 124 22.44 2.18 -27.08
C ARG A 124 23.23 2.47 -25.82
N VAL A 125 23.98 1.48 -25.36
CA VAL A 125 24.95 1.64 -24.28
C VAL A 125 26.34 1.62 -24.90
N THR A 126 27.13 2.66 -24.63
CA THR A 126 28.56 2.75 -24.98
C THR A 126 29.40 2.85 -23.71
N ASP A 127 30.72 2.96 -23.85
CA ASP A 127 31.62 3.17 -22.72
C ASP A 127 31.47 4.59 -22.11
N GLU A 128 30.80 5.51 -22.81
CA GLU A 128 30.64 6.91 -22.42
C GLU A 128 29.21 7.28 -22.05
N ALA A 129 28.20 6.67 -22.69
CA ALA A 129 26.81 7.09 -22.52
C ALA A 129 25.79 5.96 -22.65
N ILE A 130 24.64 6.18 -22.00
CA ILE A 130 23.39 5.47 -22.23
C ILE A 130 22.50 6.40 -23.04
N ILE A 131 22.22 6.02 -24.29
CA ILE A 131 21.35 6.76 -25.20
C ILE A 131 20.02 6.03 -25.26
N ILE A 132 18.92 6.75 -25.03
CA ILE A 132 17.56 6.23 -25.01
C ILE A 132 16.71 7.18 -25.85
N ASP A 133 16.20 6.70 -26.98
CA ASP A 133 15.19 7.40 -27.77
C ASP A 133 13.86 6.68 -27.60
N VAL A 134 12.88 7.40 -27.05
CA VAL A 134 11.54 6.93 -26.76
C VAL A 134 10.52 7.79 -27.52
N ASP A 135 9.77 7.13 -28.40
CA ASP A 135 8.52 7.63 -28.94
C ASP A 135 7.42 6.76 -28.33
N ILE A 136 6.56 7.34 -27.49
CA ILE A 136 5.57 6.59 -26.71
C ILE A 136 4.19 7.18 -26.97
N GLN A 137 3.26 6.33 -27.36
CA GLN A 137 1.85 6.64 -27.47
C GLN A 137 1.05 5.72 -26.56
N LEU A 138 0.69 6.25 -25.40
CA LEU A 138 -0.23 5.57 -24.50
C LEU A 138 -1.56 5.27 -25.19
N SER A 139 -2.10 4.09 -24.90
CA SER A 139 -3.40 3.68 -25.42
C SER A 139 -4.50 4.65 -24.96
N LEU A 140 -5.63 4.69 -25.67
CA LEU A 140 -6.78 5.50 -25.25
C LEU A 140 -7.22 5.15 -23.82
N LEU A 141 -7.13 3.87 -23.44
CA LEU A 141 -7.47 3.42 -22.10
C LEU A 141 -6.52 4.00 -21.05
N ASP A 142 -5.20 3.82 -21.24
CA ASP A 142 -4.17 4.35 -20.32
C ASP A 142 -4.31 5.87 -20.17
N ARG A 143 -4.51 6.57 -21.29
CA ARG A 143 -4.71 8.02 -21.31
C ARG A 143 -5.96 8.45 -20.55
N THR A 144 -7.06 7.70 -20.71
CA THR A 144 -8.34 7.98 -20.04
C THR A 144 -8.23 7.73 -18.55
N LEU A 145 -7.65 6.61 -18.13
CA LEU A 145 -7.43 6.28 -16.73
C LEU A 145 -6.52 7.31 -16.05
N GLY A 146 -5.39 7.64 -16.68
CA GLY A 146 -4.50 8.69 -16.20
C GLY A 146 -5.19 10.03 -16.07
N TYR A 147 -5.91 10.49 -17.10
CA TYR A 147 -6.66 11.74 -17.03
C TYR A 147 -7.69 11.74 -15.89
N ILE A 148 -8.46 10.65 -15.72
CA ILE A 148 -9.46 10.54 -14.65
C ILE A 148 -8.78 10.66 -13.28
N LYS A 149 -7.69 9.92 -13.03
CA LYS A 149 -7.00 10.00 -11.73
C LYS A 149 -6.41 11.37 -11.47
N LEU A 150 -5.77 11.97 -12.48
CA LEU A 150 -5.20 13.31 -12.35
C LEU A 150 -6.30 14.34 -12.07
N GLU A 151 -7.40 14.32 -12.84
CA GLU A 151 -8.47 15.30 -12.75
C GLU A 151 -9.39 15.12 -11.54
N ARG A 152 -9.65 13.88 -11.13
CA ARG A 152 -10.63 13.56 -10.08
C ARG A 152 -10.02 13.17 -8.75
N MET A 153 -8.72 12.83 -8.70
CA MET A 153 -8.02 12.55 -7.45
C MET A 153 -6.96 13.60 -7.16
N LEU A 154 -6.01 13.79 -8.08
CA LEU A 154 -4.85 14.64 -7.83
C LEU A 154 -5.24 16.13 -7.75
N ARG A 155 -6.08 16.62 -8.67
CA ARG A 155 -6.51 18.04 -8.66
C ARG A 155 -7.29 18.41 -7.40
N PRO A 156 -8.33 17.66 -6.95
CA PRO A 156 -8.99 17.97 -5.68
C PRO A 156 -8.05 17.92 -4.49
N LEU A 157 -7.16 16.93 -4.41
CA LEU A 157 -6.16 16.87 -3.36
C LEU A 157 -5.27 18.12 -3.37
N TRP A 158 -4.76 18.52 -4.53
CA TRP A 158 -3.93 19.72 -4.66
C TRP A 158 -4.66 20.99 -4.24
N GLY A 159 -5.94 21.12 -4.62
CA GLY A 159 -6.78 22.24 -4.18
C GLY A 159 -6.93 22.29 -2.67
N ARG A 160 -7.10 21.13 -2.01
CA ARG A 160 -7.17 21.05 -0.55
C ARG A 160 -5.82 21.29 0.12
N LEU A 161 -4.72 20.74 -0.40
CA LEU A 161 -3.38 21.03 0.10
C LEU A 161 -3.07 22.52 0.01
N ALA A 162 -3.42 23.18 -1.10
CA ALA A 162 -3.26 24.62 -1.24
C ALA A 162 -4.06 25.44 -0.23
N ALA A 163 -5.27 25.00 0.11
CA ALA A 163 -6.15 25.71 1.04
C ALA A 163 -5.85 25.43 2.51
N GLU A 164 -5.53 24.18 2.86
CA GLU A 164 -5.48 23.68 4.23
C GLU A 164 -4.03 23.37 4.69
N PHE A 165 -3.11 23.07 3.77
CA PHE A 165 -1.75 22.57 4.06
C PHE A 165 -0.68 23.19 3.11
N PRO A 166 -0.48 24.51 3.12
CA PRO A 166 0.38 25.18 2.15
C PRO A 166 1.85 24.74 2.22
N ASN A 167 2.33 24.27 3.38
CA ASN A 167 3.68 23.72 3.52
C ASN A 167 3.83 22.37 2.80
N ASP A 168 2.78 21.55 2.78
CA ASP A 168 2.78 20.27 2.07
C ASP A 168 2.88 20.53 0.58
N LEU A 169 2.08 21.46 0.08
CA LEU A 169 2.03 21.85 -1.33
C LEU A 169 3.41 22.24 -1.88
N GLU A 170 4.23 22.90 -1.06
CA GLU A 170 5.59 23.32 -1.45
C GLU A 170 6.45 22.15 -1.95
N PHE A 171 6.28 20.96 -1.36
CA PHE A 171 7.10 19.77 -1.66
C PHE A 171 6.35 18.68 -2.42
N SER A 172 5.02 18.77 -2.51
CA SER A 172 4.18 17.72 -3.10
C SER A 172 4.58 17.35 -4.53
N GLU A 173 5.01 18.31 -5.36
CA GLU A 173 5.44 18.02 -6.74
C GLU A 173 6.74 17.19 -6.76
N ASP A 174 7.73 17.60 -5.97
CA ASP A 174 9.01 16.91 -5.87
C ASP A 174 8.83 15.50 -5.29
N ILE A 175 8.01 15.37 -4.25
CA ILE A 175 7.69 14.09 -3.60
C ILE A 175 6.97 13.16 -4.59
N LEU A 176 5.95 13.66 -5.30
CA LEU A 176 5.24 12.86 -6.30
C LEU A 176 6.16 12.45 -7.46
N GLY A 177 6.99 13.36 -7.96
CA GLY A 177 7.96 13.07 -9.01
C GLY A 177 8.98 12.01 -8.60
N ALA A 178 9.53 12.11 -7.38
CA ALA A 178 10.45 11.13 -6.82
C ALA A 178 9.79 9.78 -6.54
N GLY A 179 8.53 9.78 -6.07
CA GLY A 179 7.72 8.58 -5.89
C GLY A 179 7.47 7.87 -7.21
N LEU A 180 7.04 8.60 -8.25
CA LEU A 180 6.79 8.05 -9.58
C LEU A 180 8.07 7.53 -10.25
N PHE A 181 9.20 8.23 -10.09
CA PHE A 181 10.51 7.73 -10.50
C PHE A 181 10.87 6.41 -9.82
N SER A 182 10.59 6.30 -8.53
CA SER A 182 10.84 5.08 -7.77
C SER A 182 9.93 3.93 -8.24
N CYS A 183 8.67 4.21 -8.58
CA CYS A 183 7.74 3.24 -9.16
C CYS A 183 8.14 2.77 -10.56
N ALA A 184 8.74 3.67 -11.36
CA ALA A 184 9.26 3.33 -12.68
C ALA A 184 10.47 2.38 -12.62
N LEU A 185 11.21 2.38 -11.51
CA LEU A 185 12.46 1.64 -11.41
C LEU A 185 12.28 0.24 -10.78
N PRO A 186 13.22 -0.68 -11.00
CA PRO A 186 12.89 -2.09 -11.15
C PRO A 186 12.53 -2.75 -9.81
N THR A 187 11.24 -3.07 -9.66
CA THR A 187 10.76 -4.23 -8.90
C THR A 187 10.74 -5.50 -9.76
N ARG A 188 11.09 -5.39 -11.05
CA ARG A 188 10.97 -6.45 -12.08
C ARG A 188 12.32 -6.78 -12.73
N ASN A 189 12.47 -8.05 -13.14
CA ASN A 189 13.65 -8.51 -13.87
C ASN A 189 13.45 -8.33 -15.39
N PHE A 190 14.12 -7.33 -15.97
CA PHE A 190 14.08 -7.02 -17.40
C PHE A 190 15.20 -7.68 -18.21
N SER A 191 15.91 -8.68 -17.68
CA SER A 191 17.05 -9.30 -18.37
C SER A 191 16.73 -9.82 -19.77
N SER A 192 15.49 -10.25 -19.98
CA SER A 192 15.02 -10.74 -21.28
C SER A 192 14.57 -9.63 -22.23
N HIS A 193 14.17 -8.47 -21.70
CA HIS A 193 13.56 -7.34 -22.41
C HIS A 193 14.18 -6.01 -21.95
N PRO A 194 15.47 -5.78 -22.24
CA PRO A 194 16.20 -4.58 -21.80
C PRO A 194 15.57 -3.28 -22.28
N GLU A 195 14.88 -3.28 -23.42
CA GLU A 195 14.11 -2.13 -23.91
C GLU A 195 13.06 -1.64 -22.91
N ALA A 196 12.39 -2.54 -22.19
CA ALA A 196 11.42 -2.19 -21.16
C ALA A 196 12.09 -1.50 -19.97
N PHE A 197 13.31 -1.92 -19.59
CA PHE A 197 14.09 -1.26 -18.57
C PHE A 197 14.46 0.18 -18.97
N PHE A 198 14.97 0.37 -20.20
CA PHE A 198 15.35 1.71 -20.67
C PHE A 198 14.14 2.63 -20.85
N LEU A 199 13.02 2.09 -21.31
CA LEU A 199 11.75 2.80 -21.38
C LEU A 199 11.30 3.31 -20.01
N ASN A 200 11.18 2.41 -19.04
CA ASN A 200 10.76 2.78 -17.68
C ASN A 200 11.75 3.77 -17.04
N THR A 201 13.06 3.57 -17.25
CA THR A 201 14.10 4.49 -16.78
C THR A 201 13.92 5.89 -17.36
N ALA A 202 13.69 6.01 -18.67
CA ALA A 202 13.49 7.31 -19.31
C ALA A 202 12.24 8.01 -18.77
N ILE A 203 11.11 7.29 -18.67
CA ILE A 203 9.86 7.84 -18.13
C ILE A 203 10.02 8.28 -16.67
N GLY A 204 10.64 7.46 -15.83
CA GLY A 204 10.90 7.80 -14.44
C GLY A 204 11.70 9.09 -14.33
N ILE A 205 12.76 9.24 -15.13
CA ILE A 205 13.60 10.45 -15.12
C ILE A 205 12.79 11.66 -15.54
N LEU A 206 12.00 11.56 -16.61
CA LEU A 206 11.12 12.64 -17.06
C LEU A 206 10.12 13.06 -15.97
N LEU A 207 9.52 12.10 -15.25
CA LEU A 207 8.62 12.37 -14.13
C LEU A 207 9.32 13.03 -12.94
N LEU A 208 10.57 12.67 -12.64
CA LEU A 208 11.35 13.30 -11.57
C LEU A 208 11.79 14.72 -11.94
N THR A 209 12.20 14.96 -13.19
CA THR A 209 12.77 16.25 -13.59
C THR A 209 11.74 17.25 -14.09
N GLU A 210 10.64 16.76 -14.68
CA GLU A 210 9.62 17.58 -15.33
C GLU A 210 8.24 16.94 -15.20
N LEU A 211 7.79 16.73 -13.95
CA LEU A 211 6.52 16.07 -13.63
C LEU A 211 5.35 16.60 -14.47
N LYS A 212 5.14 17.93 -14.49
CA LYS A 212 4.02 18.57 -15.20
C LYS A 212 4.09 18.38 -16.71
N GLY A 213 5.26 18.64 -17.29
CA GLY A 213 5.48 18.50 -18.73
C GLY A 213 5.22 17.06 -19.17
N THR A 214 5.68 16.11 -18.37
CA THR A 214 5.50 14.67 -18.60
C THR A 214 4.04 14.23 -18.48
N LEU A 215 3.33 14.63 -17.40
CA LEU A 215 1.91 14.32 -17.25
C LEU A 215 1.05 14.97 -18.34
N ASN A 216 1.38 16.20 -18.75
CA ASN A 216 0.71 16.85 -19.87
C ASN A 216 0.98 16.13 -21.20
N LEU A 217 2.22 15.73 -21.46
CA LEU A 217 2.59 14.99 -22.66
C LEU A 217 1.78 13.68 -22.78
N PHE A 218 1.69 12.92 -21.71
CA PHE A 218 1.04 11.60 -21.73
C PHE A 218 -0.48 11.67 -21.65
N PHE A 219 -1.01 12.55 -20.80
CA PHE A 219 -2.44 12.56 -20.45
C PHE A 219 -3.19 13.79 -20.95
N ALA A 220 -2.53 14.70 -21.69
CA ALA A 220 -3.07 16.00 -22.10
C ALA A 220 -3.59 16.84 -20.91
N TRP A 221 -2.95 16.68 -19.76
CA TRP A 221 -3.33 17.34 -18.51
C TRP A 221 -2.59 18.67 -18.30
N GLY A 222 -2.83 19.63 -19.20
CA GLY A 222 -2.10 20.90 -19.25
C GLY A 222 -2.53 21.97 -18.25
N ASN A 223 -3.57 21.74 -17.46
CA ASN A 223 -4.18 22.75 -16.58
C ASN A 223 -3.62 22.66 -15.15
N TRP A 224 -2.33 22.96 -14.96
CA TRP A 224 -1.64 22.85 -13.66
C TRP A 224 -0.84 24.11 -13.25
N PRO A 225 -0.96 24.62 -12.01
CA PRO A 225 -2.09 24.49 -11.08
C PRO A 225 -3.21 25.48 -11.46
N LEU A 226 -4.45 25.23 -11.00
CA LEU A 226 -5.54 26.19 -11.22
C LEU A 226 -5.24 27.48 -10.46
N THR A 227 -5.21 28.61 -11.16
CA THR A 227 -5.52 29.90 -10.54
C THR A 227 -6.89 29.79 -9.89
N LEU A 228 -6.99 30.12 -8.60
CA LEU A 228 -8.22 30.15 -7.79
C LEU A 228 -9.31 31.12 -8.32
N ASP A 229 -9.10 31.75 -9.48
CA ASP A 229 -9.92 32.84 -10.03
C ASP A 229 -11.07 32.38 -10.94
N ASP A 230 -11.13 31.10 -11.32
CA ASP A 230 -12.33 30.57 -11.97
C ASP A 230 -13.35 30.27 -10.88
N GLY A 231 -14.21 31.25 -10.60
CA GLY A 231 -15.28 31.30 -9.58
C GLY A 231 -16.34 30.19 -9.63
N VAL A 232 -15.93 28.95 -9.81
CA VAL A 232 -16.65 27.77 -9.35
C VAL A 232 -16.44 27.74 -7.85
N GLY A 233 -17.38 28.34 -7.12
CA GLY A 233 -17.47 28.11 -5.69
C GLY A 233 -17.33 26.61 -5.42
N VAL A 234 -16.51 26.26 -4.43
CA VAL A 234 -16.54 24.94 -3.80
C VAL A 234 -17.87 24.84 -3.04
N SER A 235 -19.00 24.97 -3.74
CA SER A 235 -20.31 24.68 -3.21
C SER A 235 -20.41 23.16 -3.22
N GLU A 236 -20.32 22.56 -2.04
CA GLU A 236 -20.80 21.20 -1.75
C GLU A 236 -20.79 20.29 -2.98
N LEU A 237 -19.59 20.03 -3.49
CA LEU A 237 -19.42 19.13 -4.61
C LEU A 237 -19.59 17.73 -4.04
N ASP A 238 -20.85 17.31 -4.04
CA ASP A 238 -21.35 15.98 -3.79
C ASP A 238 -20.36 14.94 -4.33
N LEU A 239 -19.59 14.34 -3.41
CA LEU A 239 -18.86 13.09 -3.59
C LEU A 239 -19.81 11.91 -3.96
N ASN A 240 -21.11 12.18 -4.06
CA ASN A 240 -22.20 11.28 -4.44
C ASN A 240 -22.28 10.95 -5.94
N TYR A 241 -21.40 11.48 -6.80
CA TYR A 241 -21.44 11.25 -8.25
C TYR A 241 -20.49 10.16 -8.79
N LEU A 242 -19.87 9.35 -7.92
CA LEU A 242 -19.47 7.97 -8.25
C LEU A 242 -20.66 7.04 -7.90
N GLY A 243 -21.72 7.15 -8.68
CA GLY A 243 -22.98 6.47 -8.40
C GLY A 243 -22.97 5.00 -8.77
N LEU A 244 -23.34 4.15 -7.82
CA LEU A 244 -24.46 3.25 -8.07
C LEU A 244 -25.66 3.71 -7.21
N VAL A 245 -26.50 4.54 -7.85
CA VAL A 245 -27.90 4.91 -7.57
C VAL A 245 -28.31 5.18 -6.10
N VAL A 246 -28.34 6.46 -5.70
CA VAL A 246 -29.26 6.92 -4.64
C VAL A 246 -30.62 7.21 -5.27
N LYS A 247 -31.57 6.29 -5.12
CA LYS A 247 -32.98 6.58 -5.35
C LYS A 247 -33.62 6.90 -4.01
N ASN A 248 -34.09 8.14 -3.89
CA ASN A 248 -34.88 8.59 -2.76
C ASN A 248 -36.27 7.92 -2.81
N SER A 249 -36.42 6.78 -2.15
CA SER A 249 -37.70 6.29 -1.63
C SER A 249 -37.42 5.07 -0.75
N ALA A 250 -37.83 5.16 0.52
CA ALA A 250 -37.85 4.08 1.51
C ALA A 250 -37.78 2.65 0.94
N SER A 251 -36.63 1.98 1.11
CA SER A 251 -36.42 0.52 1.31
C SER A 251 -35.11 0.01 0.69
N THR A 252 -34.36 -0.72 1.54
CA THR A 252 -33.28 -1.69 1.27
C THR A 252 -31.95 -1.23 0.65
N ASP A 253 -30.91 -1.44 1.46
CA ASP A 253 -29.49 -1.14 1.28
C ASP A 253 -28.79 -2.03 0.25
N HIS A 254 -28.00 -1.44 -0.64
CA HIS A 254 -26.92 -2.09 -1.36
C HIS A 254 -25.77 -1.09 -1.56
N LEU A 255 -24.59 -1.39 -0.97
CA LEU A 255 -23.34 -0.67 -1.18
C LEU A 255 -22.54 -1.40 -2.28
N VAL A 256 -22.13 -0.67 -3.32
CA VAL A 256 -21.20 -1.16 -4.36
C VAL A 256 -19.82 -0.56 -4.08
N SER A 257 -18.76 -1.38 -4.18
CA SER A 257 -17.39 -1.00 -3.87
C SER A 257 -16.47 -1.25 -5.07
N ASP A 258 -15.81 -0.19 -5.54
CA ASP A 258 -14.78 -0.20 -6.59
C ASP A 258 -13.40 -0.22 -5.91
N GLN A 259 -12.65 -1.33 -6.02
CA GLN A 259 -11.49 -1.65 -5.15
C GLN A 259 -10.14 -1.77 -5.87
N GLY A 260 -10.05 -1.41 -7.15
CA GLY A 260 -8.78 -1.04 -7.78
C GLY A 260 -8.32 0.34 -7.32
N MET A 261 -9.25 1.13 -6.77
CA MET A 261 -8.95 2.30 -5.99
C MET A 261 -8.67 1.88 -4.54
N ASN A 262 -7.46 2.17 -4.05
CA ASN A 262 -7.24 2.48 -2.65
C ASN A 262 -8.25 3.58 -2.26
N PHE A 263 -9.42 3.18 -1.78
CA PHE A 263 -10.49 4.06 -1.32
C PHE A 263 -10.07 4.70 -0.01
N LEU A 264 -9.04 5.54 -0.06
CA LEU A 264 -8.35 6.02 1.13
C LEU A 264 -7.79 7.44 0.94
N ALA A 265 -8.04 8.09 -0.20
CA ALA A 265 -7.67 9.50 -0.45
C ALA A 265 -8.40 10.56 0.43
N LEU A 266 -9.08 10.19 1.52
CA LEU A 266 -9.87 11.13 2.34
C LEU A 266 -9.86 10.79 3.84
N GLY A 267 -8.67 10.51 4.37
CA GLY A 267 -8.44 10.38 5.81
C GLY A 267 -7.16 11.05 6.26
N LEU A 268 -6.95 12.34 5.92
CA LEU A 268 -5.94 13.16 6.57
C LEU A 268 -6.29 13.26 8.06
N PHE A 269 -5.74 12.36 8.88
CA PHE A 269 -5.95 12.37 10.32
C PHE A 269 -4.62 12.52 11.04
N PHE A 270 -4.53 13.61 11.79
CA PHE A 270 -3.40 13.97 12.64
C PHE A 270 -3.11 12.87 13.66
N LEU A 271 -1.83 12.54 13.81
CA LEU A 271 -1.38 11.83 14.98
C LEU A 271 -1.35 12.81 16.16
N GLU A 272 -2.21 12.57 17.15
CA GLU A 272 -2.13 13.32 18.41
C GLU A 272 -0.73 13.17 19.03
N PRO A 273 -0.13 14.24 19.57
CA PRO A 273 1.26 14.26 20.06
C PRO A 273 1.60 13.20 21.12
N ASP A 274 0.60 12.62 21.78
CA ASP A 274 0.76 11.66 22.88
C ASP A 274 0.47 10.20 22.45
N MET A 275 0.17 9.94 21.17
CA MET A 275 -0.17 8.60 20.72
C MET A 275 1.07 7.72 20.63
N VAL A 276 0.95 6.43 20.99
CA VAL A 276 2.00 5.42 20.83
C VAL A 276 1.53 4.29 19.93
N ILE A 277 2.24 4.08 18.83
CA ILE A 277 2.10 2.99 17.86
C ILE A 277 3.23 1.98 18.06
N LEU A 278 2.90 0.70 18.04
CA LEU A 278 3.89 -0.38 18.03
C LEU A 278 3.70 -1.25 16.79
N GLY A 279 4.69 -1.29 15.91
CA GLY A 279 4.76 -2.26 14.80
C GLY A 279 5.44 -3.55 15.24
N LEU A 280 4.86 -4.69 14.89
CA LEU A 280 5.40 -6.03 15.15
C LEU A 280 5.59 -6.79 13.84
N ASP A 281 6.80 -7.28 13.58
CA ASP A 281 7.12 -8.16 12.45
C ASP A 281 8.30 -9.09 12.84
N ILE A 282 8.40 -10.25 12.19
CA ILE A 282 9.50 -11.22 12.31
C ILE A 282 10.80 -10.72 11.68
N GLN A 283 10.76 -9.80 10.72
CA GLN A 283 11.95 -9.37 9.98
C GLN A 283 12.68 -8.23 10.68
N GLN A 284 13.89 -8.51 11.16
CA GLN A 284 14.83 -7.48 11.63
C GLN A 284 15.58 -6.86 10.45
N GLY A 285 14.86 -6.19 9.55
CA GLY A 285 15.45 -5.50 8.40
C GLY A 285 16.14 -4.19 8.80
N LYS A 286 17.23 -3.81 8.10
CA LYS A 286 17.79 -2.45 8.16
C LYS A 286 16.72 -1.40 7.83
N ALA A 287 15.82 -1.69 6.90
CA ALA A 287 14.69 -0.83 6.54
C ALA A 287 13.77 -0.57 7.72
N SER A 288 13.31 -1.61 8.45
CA SER A 288 12.41 -1.44 9.60
C SER A 288 13.06 -0.63 10.73
N LYS A 289 14.36 -0.78 10.96
CA LYS A 289 15.07 0.03 11.95
C LYS A 289 15.15 1.51 11.54
N ILE A 290 15.47 1.79 10.28
CA ILE A 290 15.59 3.15 9.73
C ILE A 290 14.22 3.86 9.69
N LEU A 291 13.17 3.13 9.27
CA LEU A 291 11.82 3.69 9.08
C LEU A 291 11.07 3.95 10.39
N TYR A 292 11.40 3.23 11.47
CA TYR A 292 10.59 3.24 12.68
C TYR A 292 11.32 3.60 13.98
N ASN A 293 12.64 3.41 14.09
CA ASN A 293 13.35 3.47 15.38
C ASN A 293 14.50 4.51 15.45
N ASP A 294 15.00 5.02 14.32
CA ASP A 294 16.19 5.89 14.29
C ASP A 294 15.87 7.40 14.26
N ASP A 295 14.59 7.82 14.24
CA ASP A 295 14.24 9.24 14.22
C ASP A 295 13.82 9.78 15.60
N SER A 296 14.35 10.94 15.96
CA SER A 296 14.02 11.68 17.19
C SER A 296 12.68 12.42 17.12
N VAL A 297 12.08 12.45 15.92
CA VAL A 297 10.80 13.11 15.62
C VAL A 297 9.59 12.19 15.87
N SER A 298 9.76 10.86 15.84
CA SER A 298 8.72 9.87 16.11
C SER A 298 8.45 9.69 17.61
N ARG A 299 8.09 10.77 18.31
CA ARG A 299 7.50 10.67 19.65
C ARG A 299 6.17 9.92 19.50
N GLY A 300 6.20 8.60 19.69
CA GLY A 300 4.99 7.80 19.57
C GLY A 300 5.02 6.64 18.58
N PHE A 301 6.16 6.23 18.03
CA PHE A 301 6.23 4.97 17.27
C PHE A 301 7.39 4.10 17.77
N GLU A 302 7.12 2.82 17.98
CA GLU A 302 8.10 1.79 18.33
C GLU A 302 7.96 0.67 17.30
N PHE A 303 9.07 0.13 16.79
CA PHE A 303 9.04 -1.15 16.06
C PHE A 303 9.80 -2.20 16.87
N ARG A 304 9.15 -3.33 17.09
CA ARG A 304 9.73 -4.47 17.79
C ARG A 304 9.72 -5.69 16.90
N CYS A 305 10.91 -6.23 16.65
CA CYS A 305 11.05 -7.54 16.02
C CYS A 305 10.47 -8.60 16.94
N ALA A 306 9.33 -9.18 16.57
CA ALA A 306 8.64 -10.18 17.36
C ALA A 306 7.91 -11.16 16.47
N ASP A 307 8.10 -12.44 16.75
CA ASP A 307 7.33 -13.51 16.12
C ASP A 307 6.01 -13.69 16.86
N VAL A 308 4.96 -13.08 16.31
CA VAL A 308 3.57 -13.18 16.80
C VAL A 308 2.99 -14.60 16.71
N LEU A 309 3.65 -15.51 15.98
CA LEU A 309 3.27 -16.92 15.89
C LEU A 309 3.99 -17.80 16.93
N ALA A 310 5.00 -17.27 17.62
CA ALA A 310 5.73 -18.05 18.60
C ALA A 310 4.82 -18.42 19.78
N GLU A 311 4.79 -19.69 20.17
CA GLU A 311 4.00 -20.17 21.32
C GLU A 311 4.34 -19.42 22.61
N ASN A 312 5.58 -18.95 22.73
CA ASN A 312 6.06 -18.19 23.86
C ASN A 312 5.94 -16.66 23.70
N PHE A 313 5.28 -16.16 22.65
CA PHE A 313 5.13 -14.72 22.37
C PHE A 313 4.63 -13.95 23.59
N CYS A 314 3.54 -14.40 24.21
CA CYS A 314 2.94 -13.75 25.37
C CYS A 314 3.91 -13.71 26.57
N SER A 315 4.65 -14.79 26.81
CA SER A 315 5.62 -14.89 27.91
C SER A 315 6.89 -14.05 27.68
N ARG A 316 7.27 -13.85 26.41
CA ARG A 316 8.42 -13.02 26.03
C ARG A 316 8.10 -11.52 25.98
N ASN A 317 6.82 -11.18 25.83
CA ASN A 317 6.35 -9.80 25.67
C ASN A 317 5.35 -9.41 26.75
N VAL A 318 5.60 -9.82 28.01
CA VAL A 318 4.71 -9.52 29.16
C VAL A 318 4.43 -8.02 29.33
N ASP A 319 5.35 -7.16 28.89
CA ASP A 319 5.23 -5.70 28.91
C ASP A 319 4.19 -5.14 27.91
N LEU A 320 3.69 -5.99 26.99
CA LEU A 320 2.67 -5.65 26.01
C LEU A 320 1.27 -6.15 26.38
N ASN A 321 1.13 -6.92 27.48
CA ASN A 321 -0.15 -7.48 27.89
C ASN A 321 -1.19 -6.38 28.18
N SER A 322 -2.34 -6.43 27.50
CA SER A 322 -3.46 -5.53 27.67
C SER A 322 -3.05 -4.06 27.72
N ARG A 323 -2.26 -3.66 26.72
CA ARG A 323 -1.60 -2.36 26.67
C ARG A 323 -2.24 -1.38 25.70
N PHE A 324 -3.05 -1.87 24.75
CA PHE A 324 -3.51 -1.11 23.60
C PHE A 324 -5.03 -1.05 23.51
N ASP A 325 -5.54 0.13 23.18
CA ASP A 325 -6.98 0.40 23.06
C ASP A 325 -7.51 -0.07 21.69
N PHE A 326 -6.62 -0.12 20.70
CA PHE A 326 -6.87 -0.67 19.37
C PHE A 326 -5.76 -1.64 18.97
N VAL A 327 -6.12 -2.74 18.31
CA VAL A 327 -5.19 -3.71 17.69
C VAL A 327 -5.69 -4.05 16.30
N HIS A 328 -4.84 -3.93 15.30
CA HIS A 328 -5.21 -4.02 13.89
C HIS A 328 -4.41 -5.10 13.18
N SER A 329 -4.98 -5.85 12.25
CA SER A 329 -4.25 -6.80 11.40
C SER A 329 -4.91 -6.95 10.03
N ALA A 330 -4.23 -6.68 8.92
CA ALA A 330 -4.76 -7.04 7.60
C ALA A 330 -3.92 -8.03 6.83
N ASN A 331 -4.62 -8.86 6.07
CA ASN A 331 -4.13 -9.68 4.98
C ASN A 331 -2.95 -10.59 5.32
N VAL A 332 -2.80 -11.00 6.58
CA VAL A 332 -1.75 -11.91 7.01
C VAL A 332 -2.24 -13.28 7.44
N ILE A 333 -3.35 -13.34 8.18
CA ILE A 333 -3.76 -14.55 8.90
C ILE A 333 -4.05 -15.72 7.94
N HIS A 334 -4.50 -15.43 6.72
CA HIS A 334 -4.70 -16.41 5.64
C HIS A 334 -3.39 -17.01 5.08
N LEU A 335 -2.23 -16.54 5.52
CA LEU A 335 -0.90 -17.09 5.19
C LEU A 335 -0.47 -18.18 6.18
N PHE A 336 -1.14 -18.30 7.33
CA PHE A 336 -0.72 -19.17 8.44
C PHE A 336 -1.51 -20.48 8.48
N ALA A 337 -0.86 -21.58 8.88
CA ALA A 337 -1.57 -22.83 9.13
C ALA A 337 -2.61 -22.65 10.27
N PRO A 338 -3.69 -23.47 10.34
CA PRO A 338 -4.75 -23.30 11.34
C PRO A 338 -4.25 -23.13 12.79
N ALA A 339 -3.30 -23.97 13.24
CA ALA A 339 -2.72 -23.86 14.58
C ALA A 339 -1.95 -22.53 14.80
N GLN A 340 -1.31 -22.01 13.75
CA GLN A 340 -0.62 -20.71 13.79
C GLN A 340 -1.62 -19.55 13.79
N GLN A 341 -2.78 -19.69 13.14
CA GLN A 341 -3.85 -18.68 13.19
C GLN A 341 -4.42 -18.54 14.59
N VAL A 342 -4.56 -19.66 15.33
CA VAL A 342 -4.90 -19.64 16.76
C VAL A 342 -3.85 -18.85 17.54
N CYS A 343 -2.55 -19.18 17.40
CA CYS A 343 -1.47 -18.46 18.07
C CYS A 343 -1.50 -16.96 17.77
N PHE A 344 -1.71 -16.60 16.50
CA PHE A 344 -1.81 -15.22 16.04
C PHE A 344 -2.98 -14.48 16.70
N LEU A 345 -4.20 -15.06 16.68
CA LEU A 345 -5.37 -14.46 17.31
C LEU A 345 -5.22 -14.35 18.83
N THR A 346 -4.60 -15.34 19.48
CA THR A 346 -4.24 -15.25 20.90
C THR A 346 -3.27 -14.10 21.16
N ALA A 347 -2.29 -13.87 20.29
CA ALA A 347 -1.38 -12.73 20.39
C ALA A 347 -2.11 -11.38 20.23
N LEU A 348 -3.03 -11.24 19.26
CA LEU A 348 -3.83 -10.01 19.12
C LEU A 348 -4.67 -9.73 20.37
N ALA A 349 -5.33 -10.76 20.88
CA ALA A 349 -6.11 -10.66 22.10
C ALA A 349 -5.24 -10.30 23.30
N PHE A 350 -4.04 -10.88 23.43
CA PHE A 350 -3.06 -10.55 24.48
C PHE A 350 -2.69 -9.06 24.48
N LEU A 351 -2.47 -8.46 23.31
CA LEU A 351 -2.09 -7.05 23.17
C LEU A 351 -3.21 -6.08 23.59
N ALA A 352 -4.46 -6.42 23.29
CA ALA A 352 -5.61 -5.54 23.50
C ALA A 352 -6.04 -5.42 24.98
N LYS A 353 -6.35 -4.20 25.41
CA LYS A 353 -6.93 -3.89 26.73
C LYS A 353 -8.37 -4.42 26.85
N PRO A 354 -8.85 -4.69 28.07
CA PRO A 354 -10.28 -4.87 28.32
C PRO A 354 -11.07 -3.67 27.78
N GLY A 355 -12.15 -3.92 27.04
CA GLY A 355 -12.96 -2.87 26.38
C GLY A 355 -12.37 -2.33 25.08
N GLY A 356 -11.12 -2.63 24.77
CA GLY A 356 -10.46 -2.25 23.52
C GLY A 356 -11.03 -2.96 22.29
N LEU A 357 -10.57 -2.55 21.11
CA LEU A 357 -11.03 -3.06 19.83
C LEU A 357 -9.91 -3.80 19.10
N ILE A 358 -10.19 -5.00 18.64
CA ILE A 358 -9.36 -5.70 17.65
C ILE A 358 -10.08 -5.63 16.31
N TRP A 359 -9.40 -5.22 15.25
CA TRP A 359 -9.95 -5.16 13.91
C TRP A 359 -9.02 -5.88 12.93
N GLY A 360 -9.59 -6.56 11.94
CA GLY A 360 -8.78 -7.12 10.88
C GLY A 360 -9.49 -7.36 9.56
N GLN A 361 -8.66 -7.70 8.58
CA GLN A 361 -9.07 -8.04 7.22
C GLN A 361 -8.31 -9.29 6.76
N GLN A 362 -8.98 -10.20 6.06
CA GLN A 362 -8.35 -11.38 5.48
C GLN A 362 -9.10 -11.87 4.26
N VAL A 363 -8.49 -12.76 3.46
CA VAL A 363 -9.22 -13.48 2.42
C VAL A 363 -10.21 -14.43 3.10
N GLY A 364 -11.50 -14.25 2.81
CA GLY A 364 -12.60 -15.02 3.38
C GLY A 364 -13.20 -16.02 2.38
N LEU A 365 -14.22 -16.72 2.83
CA LEU A 365 -15.13 -17.54 2.02
C LEU A 365 -16.54 -16.99 2.18
N SER A 366 -17.35 -17.04 1.12
CA SER A 366 -18.79 -16.90 1.29
C SER A 366 -19.39 -18.17 1.87
N ASP A 367 -20.55 -18.07 2.51
CA ASP A 367 -21.29 -19.25 2.97
C ASP A 367 -21.71 -20.15 1.79
N ASP A 368 -21.88 -19.56 0.60
CA ASP A 368 -22.22 -20.29 -0.64
C ASP A 368 -21.02 -21.03 -1.26
N ASP A 369 -19.78 -20.62 -0.99
CA ASP A 369 -18.58 -21.29 -1.52
C ASP A 369 -18.41 -22.71 -0.97
N LEU A 370 -18.94 -22.99 0.23
CA LEU A 370 -18.96 -24.33 0.83
C LEU A 370 -19.80 -25.31 0.01
N VAL A 371 -20.83 -24.82 -0.69
CA VAL A 371 -21.71 -25.64 -1.54
C VAL A 371 -21.03 -26.01 -2.86
N HIS A 372 -20.05 -25.21 -3.31
CA HIS A 372 -19.35 -25.41 -4.58
C HIS A 372 -18.03 -26.18 -4.48
N GLY A 373 -17.73 -26.78 -3.31
CA GLY A 373 -16.57 -27.67 -3.15
C GLY A 373 -15.24 -26.93 -3.11
N TYR A 374 -15.19 -25.78 -2.43
CA TYR A 374 -13.94 -25.06 -2.19
C TYR A 374 -12.85 -25.99 -1.64
N HIS A 375 -11.69 -25.99 -2.30
CA HIS A 375 -10.50 -26.69 -1.84
C HIS A 375 -9.40 -25.70 -1.46
N GLN A 376 -9.04 -25.71 -0.18
CA GLN A 376 -7.92 -24.94 0.36
C GLN A 376 -6.63 -25.31 -0.39
N PRO A 377 -5.96 -24.36 -1.08
CA PRO A 377 -4.72 -24.64 -1.78
C PRO A 377 -3.64 -25.14 -0.81
N SER A 378 -2.91 -26.20 -1.20
CA SER A 378 -1.82 -26.75 -0.40
C SER A 378 -0.76 -25.69 -0.10
N GLY A 379 -0.39 -25.54 1.18
CA GLY A 379 0.60 -24.54 1.61
C GLY A 379 0.06 -23.11 1.78
N LYS A 380 -1.27 -22.90 1.73
CA LYS A 380 -1.91 -21.64 2.14
C LYS A 380 -2.72 -21.84 3.41
N GLY A 381 -2.73 -20.82 4.26
CA GLY A 381 -3.47 -20.82 5.51
C GLY A 381 -4.98 -20.90 5.32
N ALA A 382 -5.68 -21.50 6.28
CA ALA A 382 -7.12 -21.73 6.18
C ALA A 382 -7.88 -20.43 5.93
N ARG A 383 -8.84 -20.49 5.01
CA ARG A 383 -9.84 -19.46 4.80
C ARG A 383 -11.11 -19.87 5.53
N PHE A 384 -11.87 -18.88 5.95
CA PHE A 384 -13.04 -19.09 6.79
C PHE A 384 -14.22 -18.29 6.25
N THR A 385 -15.41 -18.85 6.42
CA THR A 385 -16.63 -18.04 6.42
C THR A 385 -16.65 -17.13 7.65
N GLY A 386 -17.56 -16.16 7.69
CA GLY A 386 -17.73 -15.30 8.85
C GLY A 386 -18.03 -16.06 10.15
N ALA A 387 -18.81 -17.14 10.05
CA ALA A 387 -19.16 -17.99 11.18
C ALA A 387 -18.00 -18.87 11.66
N GLU A 388 -17.26 -19.50 10.74
CA GLU A 388 -16.07 -20.28 11.10
C GLU A 388 -15.00 -19.40 11.74
N PHE A 389 -14.84 -18.18 11.22
CA PHE A 389 -13.87 -17.24 11.78
C PHE A 389 -14.25 -16.74 13.18
N LYS A 390 -15.55 -16.51 13.41
CA LYS A 390 -16.09 -16.22 14.74
C LYS A 390 -15.74 -17.34 15.73
N ALA A 391 -15.96 -18.60 15.33
CA ALA A 391 -15.64 -19.76 16.16
C ALA A 391 -14.13 -19.85 16.46
N LEU A 392 -13.27 -19.61 15.46
CA LEU A 392 -11.82 -19.58 15.64
C LEU A 392 -11.37 -18.51 16.63
N ILE A 393 -11.97 -17.31 16.60
CA ILE A 393 -11.67 -16.26 17.59
C ILE A 393 -12.02 -16.74 19.00
N TYR A 394 -13.19 -17.35 19.21
CA TYR A 394 -13.58 -17.84 20.52
C TYR A 394 -12.71 -19.02 20.98
N GLU A 395 -12.30 -19.89 20.07
CA GLU A 395 -11.31 -20.94 20.36
C GLU A 395 -9.99 -20.33 20.83
N ALA A 396 -9.44 -19.39 20.07
CA ALA A 396 -8.13 -18.79 20.33
C ALA A 396 -8.09 -17.93 21.60
N THR A 397 -9.18 -17.27 21.92
CA THR A 397 -9.29 -16.36 23.07
C THR A 397 -9.86 -17.04 24.31
N GLY A 398 -10.64 -18.10 24.13
CA GLY A 398 -11.42 -18.73 25.17
C GLY A 398 -12.52 -17.83 25.76
N TRP A 399 -12.97 -16.81 25.02
CA TRP A 399 -14.11 -15.96 25.36
C TRP A 399 -15.42 -16.63 24.98
N ALA A 400 -16.45 -16.40 25.77
CA ALA A 400 -17.80 -16.78 25.40
C ALA A 400 -18.42 -15.76 24.43
N GLU A 401 -19.44 -16.20 23.69
CA GLU A 401 -20.10 -15.40 22.65
C GLU A 401 -20.82 -14.16 23.22
N ASP A 402 -21.28 -14.23 24.46
CA ASP A 402 -21.92 -13.12 25.18
C ASP A 402 -20.92 -12.18 25.88
N GLU A 403 -19.64 -12.58 25.99
CA GLU A 403 -18.59 -11.78 26.60
C GLU A 403 -17.94 -10.79 25.62
N ALA A 404 -17.82 -11.18 24.34
CA ALA A 404 -17.13 -10.42 23.31
C ALA A 404 -18.05 -10.11 22.12
N ALA A 405 -18.17 -8.82 21.78
CA ALA A 405 -18.97 -8.39 20.62
C ALA A 405 -18.14 -8.56 19.34
N TYR A 406 -18.45 -9.60 18.56
CA TYR A 406 -17.85 -9.86 17.26
C TYR A 406 -18.76 -9.37 16.14
N GLU A 407 -18.19 -8.59 15.22
CA GLU A 407 -18.85 -8.10 14.01
C GLU A 407 -18.01 -8.48 12.79
N HIS A 408 -18.67 -8.79 11.68
CA HIS A 408 -17.97 -9.04 10.43
C HIS A 408 -18.82 -8.62 9.22
N GLN A 409 -18.11 -8.39 8.13
CA GLN A 409 -18.68 -8.14 6.82
C GLN A 409 -17.86 -8.89 5.78
N LEU A 410 -18.55 -9.53 4.85
CA LEU A 410 -17.94 -10.12 3.67
C LEU A 410 -18.05 -9.13 2.51
N VAL A 411 -16.92 -8.85 1.87
CA VAL A 411 -16.82 -7.91 0.74
C VAL A 411 -16.37 -8.68 -0.49
N GLU A 412 -17.14 -8.60 -1.57
CA GLU A 412 -16.80 -9.21 -2.85
C GLU A 412 -15.77 -8.35 -3.61
N TYR A 413 -14.69 -8.97 -4.09
CA TYR A 413 -13.75 -8.38 -5.03
C TYR A 413 -14.24 -8.65 -6.46
N GLU A 414 -14.80 -7.64 -7.11
CA GLU A 414 -15.27 -7.76 -8.50
C GLU A 414 -14.12 -7.77 -9.54
N GLU A 415 -12.88 -7.43 -9.18
CA GLU A 415 -11.79 -7.23 -10.14
C GLU A 415 -10.96 -8.48 -10.49
N LEU A 416 -10.77 -8.69 -11.82
CA LEU A 416 -9.68 -9.32 -12.59
C LEU A 416 -8.97 -10.62 -12.10
N ARG A 417 -9.34 -11.20 -10.95
CA ARG A 417 -9.04 -12.59 -10.59
C ARG A 417 -10.07 -13.55 -11.18
N VAL A 418 -10.63 -13.20 -12.34
CA VAL A 418 -11.72 -13.88 -13.06
C VAL A 418 -11.43 -15.36 -13.37
N ALA A 419 -10.17 -15.81 -13.26
CA ALA A 419 -9.81 -17.22 -13.42
C ALA A 419 -9.79 -18.05 -12.10
N ARG A 420 -9.94 -17.44 -10.93
CA ARG A 420 -9.77 -18.10 -9.62
C ARG A 420 -10.94 -17.79 -8.70
N GLN A 421 -11.99 -18.62 -8.80
CA GLN A 421 -13.20 -18.57 -7.96
C GLN A 421 -12.89 -18.51 -6.46
N ASP A 422 -11.75 -19.06 -6.05
CA ASP A 422 -11.35 -19.17 -4.64
C ASP A 422 -11.03 -17.81 -3.97
N LYS A 423 -10.82 -16.73 -4.72
CA LYS A 423 -10.26 -15.45 -4.19
C LYS A 423 -11.22 -14.26 -4.23
N ARG A 424 -12.54 -14.50 -4.35
CA ARG A 424 -13.54 -13.44 -4.53
C ARG A 424 -13.89 -12.68 -3.27
N TRP A 425 -13.60 -13.23 -2.09
CA TRP A 425 -14.14 -12.66 -0.86
C TRP A 425 -13.05 -12.20 0.10
N VAL A 426 -13.30 -11.06 0.71
CA VAL A 426 -12.55 -10.57 1.86
C VAL A 426 -13.46 -10.49 3.05
N LEU A 427 -13.02 -11.08 4.15
CA LEU A 427 -13.65 -10.97 5.45
C LEU A 427 -13.02 -9.80 6.21
N GLN A 428 -13.80 -8.76 6.43
CA GLN A 428 -13.51 -7.70 7.40
C GLN A 428 -14.18 -8.08 8.73
N TRP A 429 -13.47 -7.92 9.83
CA TRP A 429 -13.96 -8.35 11.14
C TRP A 429 -13.47 -7.43 12.24
N SER A 430 -14.24 -7.38 13.33
CA SER A 430 -13.83 -6.72 14.55
C SER A 430 -14.34 -7.48 15.77
N VAL A 431 -13.60 -7.38 16.88
CA VAL A 431 -14.02 -7.90 18.17
C VAL A 431 -13.73 -6.88 19.25
N ARG A 432 -14.76 -6.55 20.02
CA ARG A 432 -14.61 -5.78 21.26
C ARG A 432 -14.19 -6.72 22.38
N VAL A 433 -13.07 -6.40 23.02
CA VAL A 433 -12.49 -7.22 24.08
C VAL A 433 -13.36 -7.14 25.34
N PRO A 434 -13.67 -8.28 26.01
CA PRO A 434 -14.45 -8.28 27.24
C PRO A 434 -13.86 -7.38 28.32
N LEU A 435 -14.71 -6.65 29.05
CA LEU A 435 -14.28 -5.77 30.15
C LEU A 435 -13.66 -6.56 31.33
N ASN A 436 -14.08 -7.81 31.49
CA ASN A 436 -13.62 -8.74 32.51
C ASN A 436 -12.56 -9.71 31.98
N LYS A 437 -11.85 -9.38 30.88
CA LYS A 437 -10.79 -10.23 30.30
C LYS A 437 -9.81 -10.66 31.38
N GLU A 438 -9.89 -11.94 31.78
CA GLU A 438 -8.85 -12.56 32.61
C GLU A 438 -7.64 -12.90 31.73
N PRO A 439 -6.40 -12.71 32.22
CA PRO A 439 -5.21 -13.14 31.50
C PRO A 439 -5.15 -14.67 31.49
N LYS A 440 -5.83 -15.30 30.51
CA LYS A 440 -5.70 -16.75 30.31
C LYS A 440 -4.32 -17.04 29.71
N THR A 441 -3.37 -17.45 30.55
CA THR A 441 -2.13 -18.09 30.11
C THR A 441 -2.44 -19.52 29.64
N ARG A 442 -3.14 -19.66 28.50
CA ARG A 442 -3.54 -20.98 27.97
C ARG A 442 -2.37 -21.83 27.45
N PHE A 443 -1.16 -21.28 27.39
CA PHE A 443 0.01 -21.95 26.81
C PHE A 443 0.68 -22.99 27.72
N THR A 444 0.32 -23.10 29.00
CA THR A 444 0.95 -24.09 29.90
C THR A 444 0.38 -25.51 29.84
N GLU A 445 -0.76 -25.74 29.18
CA GLU A 445 -1.44 -27.05 29.27
C GLU A 445 -1.35 -27.93 28.02
N ILE A 446 -0.97 -27.39 26.85
CA ILE A 446 -0.91 -28.18 25.60
C ILE A 446 0.33 -29.10 25.55
N SER A 447 1.36 -28.86 26.38
CA SER A 447 2.58 -29.68 26.42
C SER A 447 2.51 -30.94 27.31
N ASN A 448 1.41 -31.15 28.05
CA ASN A 448 1.28 -32.28 28.99
C ASN A 448 0.25 -33.34 28.58
N GLN A 449 -0.27 -33.30 27.35
CA GLN A 449 -1.10 -34.37 26.79
C GLN A 449 -0.39 -35.01 25.59
N GLY A 450 0.65 -35.78 25.90
CA GLY A 450 1.45 -36.51 24.92
C GLY A 450 2.47 -37.42 25.58
N ASP A 451 1.99 -38.34 26.44
CA ASP A 451 2.68 -39.59 26.81
C ASP A 451 1.77 -40.78 26.47
#